data_AF-A0A1Y0EFD0-F1
#
_entry.id   AF-A0A1Y0EFD0-F1
#
_cell.length_a   1.000
_cell.length_b   1.000
_cell.length_c   1.000
_cell.angle_alpha   90.00
_cell.angle_beta   90.00
_cell.angle_gamma   90.00
#
_symmetry.space_group_name_H-M   'P 1'
#
loop_
_entity.id
_entity.type
_entity.pdbx_description
1 polymer ?
#
loop_
_entity_poly.entity_id
_entity_poly.type
_entity_poly.pdbx_seq_one_letter_code
_entity_poly.pdbx_strand_id
1 'polypeptide(L)'
;MNAPLGVILAGGLATRMGGGDKGLLPLGDSTILGHVIDRLAPQVAGLALNANGDPARFAAVGLPVIADSIADFAGPLSGVLAGLDWAADQGASHIVTAAADTPFLPCDLVPRLQLAGGNQGLALAASPGGRQPTFGLWPVALREDLRAALLGGLRKVVLWTNDHGAGTAEFPDDIAFFNVNTPDDLARAQGML
;
A
#
# COMPACT_ATOMS: atom_id res chain seq x y z
N MET A 1 14.55 -14.35 -6.26
CA MET A 1 13.68 -14.05 -5.11
C MET A 1 12.30 -14.59 -5.41
N ASN A 2 11.61 -15.17 -4.43
CA ASN A 2 10.18 -15.48 -4.60
C ASN A 2 9.39 -14.18 -4.76
N ALA A 3 8.26 -14.23 -5.47
CA ALA A 3 7.38 -13.09 -5.59
C ALA A 3 6.89 -12.66 -4.18
N PRO A 4 6.92 -11.37 -3.84
CA PRO A 4 6.45 -10.88 -2.54
C PRO A 4 4.93 -11.05 -2.44
N LEU A 5 4.40 -10.99 -1.22
CA LEU A 5 2.97 -10.80 -1.04
C LEU A 5 2.60 -9.31 -1.20
N GLY A 6 1.40 -9.01 -1.67
CA GLY A 6 0.91 -7.66 -1.81
C GLY A 6 -0.05 -7.27 -0.68
N VAL A 7 0.05 -6.03 -0.21
CA VAL A 7 -0.85 -5.46 0.80
C VAL A 7 -1.39 -4.14 0.29
N ILE A 8 -2.70 -4.06 0.09
CA ILE A 8 -3.37 -2.82 -0.29
C ILE A 8 -3.76 -2.07 0.98
N LEU A 9 -3.27 -0.85 1.15
CA LEU A 9 -3.53 -0.02 2.30
C LEU A 9 -4.81 0.79 2.09
N ALA A 10 -5.89 0.35 2.74
CA ALA A 10 -7.17 1.08 2.83
C ALA A 10 -7.39 1.70 4.22
N GLY A 11 -6.44 1.53 5.15
CA GLY A 11 -6.45 2.09 6.50
C GLY A 11 -6.21 3.59 6.53
N GLY A 12 -7.27 4.37 6.70
CA GLY A 12 -7.23 5.79 7.02
C GLY A 12 -8.57 6.24 7.59
N LEU A 13 -8.55 7.19 8.53
CA LEU A 13 -9.78 7.78 9.07
C LEU A 13 -10.50 8.52 7.93
N ALA A 14 -11.44 7.84 7.28
CA ALA A 14 -12.30 8.36 6.22
C ALA A 14 -13.30 9.38 6.79
N THR A 15 -12.80 10.48 7.36
CA THR A 15 -13.62 11.52 7.99
C THR A 15 -14.04 12.62 7.02
N ARG A 16 -13.45 12.68 5.81
CA ARG A 16 -13.64 13.82 4.89
C ARG A 16 -14.55 13.57 3.67
N MET A 17 -15.09 12.35 3.49
CA MET A 17 -16.01 11.99 2.39
C MET A 17 -17.20 11.16 2.89
N GLY A 18 -17.87 11.60 3.95
CA GLY A 18 -19.16 11.02 4.36
C GLY A 18 -19.14 9.58 4.90
N GLY A 19 -17.98 9.07 5.34
CA GLY A 19 -17.88 7.78 6.02
C GLY A 19 -17.93 6.54 5.11
N GLY A 20 -17.90 6.72 3.78
CA GLY A 20 -17.79 5.62 2.81
C GLY A 20 -16.35 5.23 2.50
N ASP A 21 -16.13 3.94 2.24
CA ASP A 21 -14.84 3.41 1.77
C ASP A 21 -14.58 3.89 0.34
N LYS A 22 -13.77 4.94 0.17
CA LYS A 22 -13.48 5.56 -1.13
C LYS A 22 -13.09 4.55 -2.21
N GLY A 23 -12.33 3.51 -1.83
CA GLY A 23 -11.92 2.44 -2.74
C GLY A 23 -13.10 1.72 -3.42
N LEU A 24 -14.28 1.72 -2.82
CA LEU A 24 -15.49 1.08 -3.38
C LEU A 24 -16.27 1.98 -4.34
N LEU A 25 -15.83 3.23 -4.56
CA LEU A 25 -16.47 4.12 -5.53
C LEU A 25 -16.30 3.57 -6.96
N PRO A 26 -17.35 3.62 -7.80
CA PRO A 26 -17.28 3.18 -9.19
C PRO A 26 -16.31 4.04 -10.02
N LEU A 27 -15.49 3.39 -10.83
CA LEU A 27 -14.57 3.98 -11.78
C LEU A 27 -14.60 3.15 -13.07
N GLY A 28 -15.33 3.62 -14.07
CA GLY A 28 -15.60 2.84 -15.30
C GLY A 28 -16.39 1.57 -14.99
N ASP A 29 -15.93 0.43 -15.49
CA ASP A 29 -16.58 -0.88 -15.32
C ASP A 29 -16.23 -1.58 -13.99
N SER A 30 -15.40 -0.95 -13.14
CA SER A 30 -14.95 -1.52 -11.87
C SER A 30 -15.04 -0.48 -10.74
N THR A 31 -14.50 -0.80 -9.57
CA THR A 31 -14.28 0.15 -8.48
C THR A 31 -12.83 0.65 -8.48
N ILE A 32 -12.55 1.75 -7.78
CA ILE A 32 -11.17 2.23 -7.61
C ILE A 32 -10.26 1.12 -7.07
N LEU A 33 -10.71 0.43 -6.02
CA LEU A 33 -10.00 -0.70 -5.41
C LEU A 33 -9.90 -1.88 -6.38
N GLY A 34 -10.93 -2.14 -7.18
CA GLY A 34 -10.89 -3.15 -8.24
C GLY A 34 -9.76 -2.91 -9.22
N HIS A 35 -9.60 -1.68 -9.72
CA HIS A 35 -8.47 -1.30 -10.59
C HIS A 35 -7.11 -1.49 -9.89
N VAL A 36 -7.01 -1.14 -8.60
CA VAL A 36 -5.77 -1.37 -7.82
C VAL A 36 -5.44 -2.86 -7.75
N ILE A 37 -6.43 -3.71 -7.48
CA ILE A 37 -6.28 -5.17 -7.42
C ILE A 37 -5.86 -5.72 -8.78
N ASP A 38 -6.55 -5.34 -9.86
CA ASP A 38 -6.26 -5.83 -11.22
C ASP A 38 -4.83 -5.51 -11.65
N ARG A 39 -4.28 -4.38 -11.21
CA ARG A 39 -2.90 -3.98 -11.51
C ARG A 39 -1.86 -4.61 -10.59
N LEU A 40 -2.17 -4.82 -9.31
CA LEU A 40 -1.20 -5.35 -8.34
C LEU A 40 -1.15 -6.88 -8.33
N ALA A 41 -2.30 -7.56 -8.45
CA ALA A 41 -2.41 -9.01 -8.33
C ALA A 41 -1.45 -9.78 -9.26
N PRO A 42 -1.25 -9.39 -10.54
CA PRO A 42 -0.31 -10.09 -11.42
C PRO A 42 1.16 -9.99 -11.00
N GLN A 43 1.49 -9.06 -10.10
CA GLN A 43 2.86 -8.75 -9.70
C GLN A 43 3.27 -9.42 -8.36
N VAL A 44 2.34 -10.07 -7.65
CA VAL A 44 2.56 -10.61 -6.29
C VAL A 44 2.07 -12.05 -6.17
N ALA A 45 2.57 -12.79 -5.17
CA ALA A 45 2.19 -14.19 -4.93
C ALA A 45 0.81 -14.36 -4.28
N GLY A 46 0.28 -13.29 -3.68
CA GLY A 46 -1.00 -13.26 -2.98
C GLY A 46 -1.29 -11.84 -2.50
N LEU A 47 -2.55 -11.53 -2.22
CA LEU A 47 -2.98 -10.19 -1.83
C LEU A 47 -3.75 -10.21 -0.52
N ALA A 48 -3.56 -9.16 0.27
CA ALA A 48 -4.40 -8.82 1.42
C ALA A 48 -4.81 -7.34 1.37
N LEU A 49 -5.94 -7.03 1.99
CA LEU A 49 -6.43 -5.67 2.17
C LEU A 49 -6.23 -5.27 3.64
N ASN A 50 -5.43 -4.24 3.90
CA ASN A 50 -5.36 -3.64 5.22
C ASN A 50 -6.49 -2.64 5.39
N ALA A 51 -7.40 -2.90 6.32
CA ALA A 51 -8.50 -2.02 6.67
C ALA A 51 -8.92 -2.21 8.13
N ASN A 52 -9.35 -1.12 8.75
CA ASN A 52 -9.87 -1.11 10.12
C ASN A 52 -11.40 -1.00 10.14
N GLY A 53 -12.03 -1.47 11.21
CA GLY A 53 -13.49 -1.50 11.34
C GLY A 53 -14.08 -2.83 10.88
N ASP A 54 -15.35 -2.82 10.46
CA ASP A 54 -16.06 -4.03 10.04
C ASP A 54 -15.52 -4.56 8.69
N PRO A 55 -14.87 -5.75 8.64
CA PRO A 55 -14.32 -6.30 7.40
C PRO A 55 -15.40 -6.73 6.40
N ALA A 56 -16.64 -6.94 6.82
CA ALA A 56 -17.73 -7.39 5.93
C ALA A 56 -18.02 -6.40 4.80
N ARG A 57 -17.68 -5.11 4.98
CA ARG A 57 -17.77 -4.08 3.93
C ARG A 57 -16.97 -4.43 2.66
N PHE A 58 -15.92 -5.24 2.79
CA PHE A 58 -15.05 -5.67 1.70
C PHE A 58 -15.31 -7.12 1.28
N ALA A 59 -16.39 -7.76 1.73
CA ALA A 59 -16.66 -9.17 1.42
C ALA A 59 -16.70 -9.45 -0.10
N ALA A 60 -17.21 -8.52 -0.89
CA ALA A 60 -17.26 -8.62 -2.36
C ALA A 60 -15.88 -8.59 -3.03
N VAL A 61 -14.84 -8.12 -2.34
CA VAL A 61 -13.46 -8.02 -2.86
C VAL A 61 -12.79 -9.40 -2.89
N GLY A 62 -13.22 -10.35 -2.05
CA GLY A 62 -12.68 -11.71 -2.03
C GLY A 62 -11.24 -11.82 -1.52
N LEU A 63 -10.71 -10.79 -0.87
CA LEU A 63 -9.36 -10.78 -0.27
C LEU A 63 -9.44 -10.93 1.26
N PRO A 64 -8.41 -11.52 1.89
CA PRO A 64 -8.27 -11.46 3.34
C PRO A 64 -8.14 -10.00 3.80
N VAL A 65 -8.95 -9.61 4.78
CA VAL A 65 -8.90 -8.28 5.40
C VAL A 65 -8.10 -8.37 6.70
N ILE A 66 -7.03 -7.59 6.79
CA ILE A 66 -6.15 -7.52 7.95
C ILE A 66 -6.28 -6.16 8.64
N ALA A 67 -6.48 -6.16 9.95
CA ALA A 67 -6.57 -4.95 10.76
C ALA A 67 -5.19 -4.55 11.30
N ASP A 68 -5.05 -3.29 11.70
CA ASP A 68 -3.83 -2.80 12.33
C ASP A 68 -3.56 -3.53 13.66
N SER A 69 -2.31 -3.97 13.87
CA SER A 69 -1.94 -4.74 15.07
C SER A 69 -1.65 -3.85 16.29
N ILE A 70 -1.56 -2.53 16.12
CA ILE A 70 -1.37 -1.57 17.21
C ILE A 70 -2.58 -0.64 17.30
N ALA A 71 -3.31 -0.71 18.40
CA ALA A 71 -4.46 0.14 18.67
C ALA A 71 -4.07 1.63 18.72
N ASP A 72 -4.99 2.51 18.30
CA ASP A 72 -4.83 3.98 18.31
C ASP A 72 -3.64 4.51 17.48
N PHE A 73 -3.00 3.67 16.66
CA PHE A 73 -2.01 4.10 15.70
C PHE A 73 -2.63 4.43 14.35
N ALA A 74 -2.77 5.72 14.06
CA ALA A 74 -3.16 6.17 12.74
C ALA A 74 -1.92 6.42 11.86
N GLY A 75 -1.83 5.72 10.72
CA GLY A 75 -0.88 6.04 9.65
C GLY A 75 -0.46 4.83 8.82
N PRO A 76 0.14 5.04 7.62
CA PRO A 76 0.50 3.97 6.70
C PRO A 76 1.44 2.90 7.30
N LEU A 77 2.33 3.28 8.22
CA LEU A 77 3.23 2.32 8.89
C LEU A 77 2.48 1.28 9.74
N SER A 78 1.30 1.62 10.27
CA SER A 78 0.45 0.68 11.01
C SER A 78 -0.03 -0.45 10.10
N GLY A 79 -0.51 -0.08 8.90
CA GLY A 79 -0.92 -1.03 7.89
C GLY A 79 0.24 -1.82 7.28
N VAL A 80 1.41 -1.19 7.12
CA VAL A 80 2.66 -1.90 6.74
C VAL A 80 2.98 -2.97 7.78
N LEU A 81 2.98 -2.63 9.07
CA LEU A 81 3.25 -3.59 10.15
C LEU A 81 2.25 -4.75 10.16
N ALA A 82 0.95 -4.46 10.03
CA ALA A 82 -0.07 -5.51 9.90
C ALA A 82 0.20 -6.43 8.70
N GLY A 83 0.60 -5.86 7.57
CA GLY A 83 1.02 -6.61 6.39
C GLY A 83 2.25 -7.49 6.63
N LEU A 84 3.25 -6.99 7.37
CA LEU A 84 4.46 -7.75 7.71
C LEU A 84 4.15 -8.90 8.66
N ASP A 85 3.27 -8.69 9.64
CA ASP A 85 2.81 -9.73 10.55
C ASP A 85 2.08 -10.84 9.77
N TRP A 86 1.13 -10.47 8.91
CA TRP A 86 0.43 -11.42 8.06
C TRP A 86 1.38 -12.21 7.15
N ALA A 87 2.33 -11.53 6.52
CA ALA A 87 3.29 -12.18 5.63
C ALA A 87 4.25 -13.12 6.37
N ALA A 88 4.61 -12.81 7.62
CA ALA A 88 5.38 -13.70 8.48
C ALA A 88 4.63 -15.02 8.73
N ASP A 89 3.32 -14.95 9.01
CA ASP A 89 2.48 -16.13 9.21
C ASP A 89 2.37 -16.99 7.94
N GLN A 90 2.48 -16.39 6.75
CA GLN A 90 2.51 -17.09 5.47
C GLN A 90 3.91 -17.62 5.08
N GLY A 91 4.95 -17.35 5.88
CA GLY A 91 6.33 -17.72 5.56
C GLY A 91 6.95 -16.91 4.40
N ALA A 92 6.39 -15.76 4.06
CA ALA A 92 6.95 -14.86 3.06
C ALA A 92 8.12 -14.05 3.63
N SER A 93 9.06 -13.66 2.76
CA SER A 93 10.22 -12.85 3.15
C SER A 93 10.00 -11.36 2.96
N HIS A 94 9.07 -10.97 2.08
CA HIS A 94 8.82 -9.58 1.71
C HIS A 94 7.33 -9.35 1.43
N ILE A 95 6.90 -8.11 1.66
CA ILE A 95 5.65 -7.58 1.12
C ILE A 95 5.92 -6.40 0.19
N VAL A 96 4.99 -6.15 -0.72
CA VAL A 96 4.85 -4.87 -1.40
C VAL A 96 3.56 -4.21 -0.97
N THR A 97 3.59 -2.91 -0.70
CA THR A 97 2.39 -2.13 -0.39
C THR A 97 1.96 -1.25 -1.55
N ALA A 98 0.66 -0.99 -1.66
CA ALA A 98 0.08 0.01 -2.55
C ALA A 98 -1.10 0.72 -1.87
N ALA A 99 -1.43 1.94 -2.28
CA ALA A 99 -2.60 2.65 -1.76
C ALA A 99 -3.90 2.21 -2.44
N ALA A 100 -4.98 2.04 -1.67
CA ALA A 100 -6.27 1.59 -2.19
C ALA A 100 -6.97 2.60 -3.13
N ASP A 101 -6.51 3.85 -3.14
CA ASP A 101 -7.11 4.99 -3.85
C ASP A 101 -6.31 5.44 -5.08
N THR A 102 -5.38 4.61 -5.56
CA THR A 102 -4.46 4.91 -6.66
C THR A 102 -4.64 3.94 -7.84
N PRO A 103 -5.75 4.06 -8.59
CA PRO A 103 -6.17 3.06 -9.59
C PRO A 103 -5.20 2.93 -10.77
N PHE A 104 -4.30 3.89 -10.94
CA PHE A 104 -3.36 3.95 -12.06
C PHE A 104 -1.94 3.49 -11.71
N LEU A 105 -1.75 2.77 -10.60
CA LEU A 105 -0.43 2.28 -10.20
C LEU A 105 0.29 1.53 -11.34
N PRO A 106 1.63 1.58 -11.41
CA PRO A 106 2.38 0.93 -12.49
C PRO A 106 2.21 -0.59 -12.51
N CYS A 107 2.10 -1.16 -13.71
CA CYS A 107 2.10 -2.62 -13.90
C CYS A 107 3.50 -3.26 -13.71
N ASP A 108 4.53 -2.43 -13.55
CA ASP A 108 5.91 -2.82 -13.25
C ASP A 108 6.39 -2.30 -11.88
N LEU A 109 5.46 -2.01 -10.97
CA LEU A 109 5.73 -1.54 -9.61
C LEU A 109 6.67 -2.49 -8.84
N VAL A 110 6.29 -3.76 -8.72
CA VAL A 110 7.04 -4.76 -7.94
C VAL A 110 8.45 -5.00 -8.49
N PRO A 111 8.67 -5.29 -9.79
CA PRO A 111 10.01 -5.53 -10.30
C PRO A 111 10.93 -4.31 -10.11
N ARG A 112 10.42 -3.08 -10.25
CA ARG A 112 11.23 -1.88 -10.00
C ARG A 112 11.58 -1.70 -8.52
N LEU A 113 10.66 -1.97 -7.61
CA LEU A 113 10.95 -1.92 -6.18
C LEU A 113 11.96 -2.99 -5.76
N GLN A 114 11.87 -4.21 -6.31
CA GLN A 114 12.85 -5.27 -6.09
C GLN A 114 14.24 -4.91 -6.59
N LEU A 115 14.34 -4.31 -7.77
CA LEU A 115 15.60 -3.83 -8.31
C LEU A 115 16.20 -2.73 -7.42
N ALA A 116 15.39 -1.75 -7.02
CA ALA A 116 15.82 -0.64 -6.18
C ALA A 116 16.21 -1.07 -4.75
N GLY A 117 15.56 -2.10 -4.21
CA GLY A 117 15.82 -2.59 -2.85
C GLY A 117 17.21 -3.22 -2.67
N GLY A 118 17.80 -3.71 -3.76
CA GLY A 118 19.16 -4.25 -3.77
C GLY A 118 19.41 -5.22 -2.60
N ASN A 119 20.51 -5.02 -1.88
CA ASN A 119 20.87 -5.87 -0.74
C ASN A 119 20.01 -5.63 0.51
N GLN A 120 19.40 -4.46 0.66
CA GLN A 120 18.59 -4.15 1.84
C GLN A 120 17.20 -4.77 1.76
N GLY A 121 16.72 -5.11 0.56
CA GLY A 121 15.36 -5.62 0.36
C GLY A 121 14.27 -4.62 0.72
N LEU A 122 14.62 -3.34 0.90
CA LEU A 122 13.74 -2.24 1.29
C LEU A 122 13.82 -1.14 0.23
N ALA A 123 12.68 -0.72 -0.31
CA ALA A 123 12.62 0.38 -1.27
C ALA A 123 11.29 1.12 -1.19
N LEU A 124 11.30 2.40 -1.54
CA LEU A 124 10.10 3.20 -1.77
C LEU A 124 10.05 3.70 -3.22
N ALA A 125 8.85 3.75 -3.77
CA ALA A 125 8.62 4.41 -5.05
C ALA A 125 8.79 5.94 -4.93
N ALA A 126 9.18 6.55 -6.04
CA ALA A 126 9.26 7.98 -6.22
C ALA A 126 8.78 8.35 -7.63
N SER A 127 8.25 9.55 -7.76
CA SER A 127 7.89 10.19 -9.02
C SER A 127 8.37 11.64 -9.01
N PRO A 128 8.22 12.44 -10.08
CA PRO A 128 8.58 13.85 -10.07
C PRO A 128 7.98 14.66 -8.90
N GLY A 129 6.79 14.28 -8.44
CA GLY A 129 6.11 14.83 -7.26
C GLY A 129 6.65 14.37 -5.90
N GLY A 130 7.65 13.48 -5.88
CA GLY A 130 8.38 13.06 -4.68
C GLY A 130 8.17 11.60 -4.29
N ARG A 131 8.51 11.28 -3.04
CA ARG A 131 8.37 9.92 -2.49
C ARG A 131 6.90 9.54 -2.34
N GLN A 132 6.63 8.27 -2.64
CA GLN A 132 5.31 7.66 -2.55
C GLN A 132 5.31 6.66 -1.37
N PRO A 133 5.12 7.12 -0.12
CA PRO A 133 5.39 6.32 1.08
C PRO A 133 4.47 5.11 1.29
N THR A 134 3.33 5.08 0.61
CA THR A 134 2.42 3.92 0.61
C THR A 134 2.84 2.84 -0.37
N PHE A 135 3.82 3.12 -1.24
CA PHE A 135 4.32 2.22 -2.28
C PHE A 135 5.75 1.82 -1.97
N GLY A 136 5.90 0.64 -1.36
CA GLY A 136 7.20 0.16 -0.93
C GLY A 136 7.33 -1.35 -1.00
N LEU A 137 8.57 -1.80 -1.11
CA LEU A 137 8.97 -3.18 -0.84
C LEU A 137 9.55 -3.22 0.57
N TRP A 138 9.09 -4.16 1.38
CA TRP A 138 9.39 -4.23 2.81
C TRP A 138 9.84 -5.65 3.19
N PRO A 139 11.02 -5.82 3.82
CA PRO A 139 11.45 -7.12 4.29
C PRO A 139 10.74 -7.48 5.60
N VAL A 140 10.17 -8.68 5.67
CA VAL A 140 9.47 -9.21 6.86
C VAL A 140 10.39 -9.25 8.08
N ALA A 141 11.70 -9.39 7.88
CA ALA A 141 12.70 -9.37 8.94
C ALA A 141 12.72 -8.05 9.75
N LEU A 142 12.24 -6.93 9.19
CA LEU A 142 12.19 -5.63 9.89
C LEU A 142 10.89 -5.41 10.68
N ARG A 143 9.99 -6.39 10.77
CA ARG A 143 8.69 -6.22 11.43
C ARG A 143 8.79 -5.81 12.91
N GLU A 144 9.69 -6.41 13.68
CA GLU A 144 9.85 -6.10 15.11
C GLU A 144 10.55 -4.77 15.34
N ASP A 145 11.48 -4.39 14.45
CA ASP A 145 12.08 -3.06 14.46
C ASP A 145 11.00 -2.00 14.20
N LEU A 146 10.19 -2.18 13.15
CA LEU A 146 9.11 -1.27 12.83
C LEU A 146 8.10 -1.17 13.98
N ARG A 147 7.76 -2.30 14.61
CA ARG A 147 6.90 -2.33 15.81
C ARG A 147 7.48 -1.49 16.94
N ALA A 148 8.77 -1.66 17.24
CA ALA A 148 9.45 -0.88 18.28
C ALA A 148 9.49 0.61 17.94
N ALA A 149 9.78 0.97 16.69
CA ALA A 149 9.80 2.35 16.22
C ALA A 149 8.41 3.02 16.34
N LEU A 150 7.34 2.31 15.96
CA LEU A 150 5.97 2.78 16.13
C LEU A 150 5.65 3.01 17.60
N LEU A 151 5.90 2.03 18.48
CA LEU A 151 5.69 2.18 19.92
C LEU A 151 6.53 3.31 20.55
N GLY A 152 7.70 3.59 19.97
CA GLY A 152 8.56 4.74 20.31
C GLY A 152 8.05 6.10 19.78
N GLY A 153 6.92 6.13 19.08
CA GLY A 153 6.26 7.35 18.62
C GLY A 153 6.60 7.76 17.18
N LEU A 154 7.35 6.96 16.42
CA LEU A 154 7.66 7.25 15.03
C LEU A 154 6.40 7.14 14.15
N ARG A 155 6.14 8.16 13.35
CA ARG A 155 4.96 8.21 12.45
C ARG A 155 5.31 8.41 10.97
N LYS A 156 6.56 8.78 10.67
CA LYS A 156 6.97 9.20 9.32
C LYS A 156 7.62 8.02 8.58
N VAL A 157 6.93 7.52 7.56
CA VAL A 157 7.41 6.43 6.69
C VAL A 157 8.81 6.72 6.15
N VAL A 158 8.99 7.86 5.47
CA VAL A 158 10.25 8.22 4.81
C VAL A 158 11.40 8.30 5.82
N LEU A 159 11.14 8.76 7.04
CA LEU A 159 12.16 8.83 8.08
C LEU A 159 12.63 7.42 8.47
N TRP A 160 11.70 6.52 8.80
CA TRP A 160 12.02 5.14 9.15
C TRP A 160 12.78 4.42 8.04
N THR A 161 12.32 4.55 6.78
CA THR A 161 12.93 3.87 5.64
C THR A 161 14.33 4.40 5.31
N ASN A 162 14.57 5.71 5.50
CA ASN A 162 15.89 6.29 5.27
C ASN A 162 16.92 5.76 6.28
N ASP A 163 16.52 5.61 7.54
CA ASP A 163 17.38 5.06 8.60
C ASP A 163 17.77 3.59 8.32
N HIS A 164 16.97 2.89 7.50
CA HIS A 164 17.21 1.52 7.04
C HIS A 164 17.83 1.41 5.65
N GLY A 165 18.28 2.53 5.07
CA GLY A 165 18.96 2.54 3.77
C GLY A 165 18.06 2.13 2.60
N ALA A 166 16.78 2.48 2.64
CA ALA A 166 15.83 2.16 1.59
C ALA A 166 16.26 2.69 0.21
N GLY A 167 16.14 1.83 -0.79
CA GLY A 167 16.29 2.20 -2.18
C GLY A 167 15.19 3.14 -2.70
N THR A 168 15.42 3.70 -3.88
CA THR A 168 14.45 4.53 -4.60
C THR A 168 14.11 3.89 -5.93
N ALA A 169 12.84 3.50 -6.11
CA ALA A 169 12.33 3.10 -7.41
C ALA A 169 11.73 4.32 -8.10
N GLU A 170 12.43 4.87 -9.08
CA GLU A 170 11.99 6.04 -9.84
C GLU A 170 10.96 5.65 -10.93
N PHE A 171 9.86 6.39 -10.97
CA PHE A 171 8.83 6.31 -11.99
C PHE A 171 8.71 7.67 -12.68
N PRO A 172 8.52 7.69 -14.01
CA PRO A 172 8.64 8.94 -14.78
C PRO A 172 7.44 9.89 -14.63
N ASP A 173 6.29 9.40 -14.14
CA ASP A 173 5.02 10.11 -14.22
C ASP A 173 4.28 10.06 -12.87
N ASP A 174 3.80 11.23 -12.42
CA ASP A 174 2.97 11.36 -11.23
C ASP A 174 1.57 10.76 -11.42
N ILE A 175 1.10 10.61 -12.67
CA ILE A 175 -0.17 9.96 -13.00
C ILE A 175 -0.23 8.55 -12.43
N ALA A 176 0.91 7.84 -12.41
CA ALA A 176 1.02 6.51 -11.84
C ALA A 176 0.60 6.46 -10.35
N PHE A 177 0.72 7.57 -9.63
CA PHE A 177 0.40 7.66 -8.21
C PHE A 177 -0.76 8.64 -7.94
N PHE A 178 -1.57 8.93 -8.96
CA PHE A 178 -2.73 9.80 -8.83
C PHE A 178 -3.73 9.20 -7.83
N ASN A 179 -3.97 9.94 -6.74
CA ASN A 179 -4.87 9.54 -5.66
C ASN A 179 -6.26 10.17 -5.85
N VAL A 180 -7.29 9.33 -5.83
CA VAL A 180 -8.70 9.74 -5.91
C VAL A 180 -9.25 10.05 -4.51
N ASN A 181 -9.15 11.32 -4.10
CA ASN A 181 -9.56 11.75 -2.77
C ASN A 181 -10.89 12.50 -2.73
N THR A 182 -11.26 13.16 -3.82
CA THR A 182 -12.42 14.06 -3.93
C THR A 182 -13.30 13.68 -5.13
N PRO A 183 -14.55 14.18 -5.22
CA PRO A 183 -15.37 13.99 -6.41
C PRO A 183 -14.72 14.53 -7.69
N ASP A 184 -13.98 15.63 -7.60
CA ASP A 184 -13.24 16.19 -8.74
C ASP A 184 -12.10 15.27 -9.18
N ASP A 185 -11.40 14.64 -8.23
CA ASP A 185 -10.40 13.62 -8.57
C ASP A 185 -11.03 12.40 -9.24
N LEU A 186 -12.24 12.01 -8.81
CA LEU A 186 -12.97 10.90 -9.42
C LEU A 186 -13.36 11.23 -10.87
N ALA A 187 -13.87 12.43 -11.13
CA ALA A 187 -14.19 12.88 -12.49
C ALA A 187 -12.93 12.92 -13.38
N ARG A 188 -11.79 13.37 -12.83
CA ARG A 188 -10.50 13.33 -13.53
C ARG A 188 -10.06 11.89 -13.81
N ALA A 189 -10.15 11.00 -12.84
CA ALA A 189 -9.82 9.59 -13.02
C ALA A 189 -10.68 8.93 -14.09
N GLN A 190 -11.98 9.24 -14.16
CA GLN A 190 -12.86 8.73 -15.21
C GLN A 190 -12.41 9.17 -16.61
N GLY A 191 -11.87 10.39 -16.76
CA GLY A 191 -11.30 10.87 -18.02
C GLY A 191 -9.92 10.28 -18.37
N MET A 192 -9.32 9.50 -17.47
CA MET A 192 -8.02 8.84 -17.66
C MET A 192 -8.14 7.34 -18.00
N LEU A 193 -9.34 6.76 -17.89
CA LEU A 193 -9.66 5.41 -18.36
C LEU A 193 -9.74 5.37 -19.90
#